data_AF-A0A6N7ASA7-F1
#
_entry.id   AF-A0A6N7ASA7-F1
#
_cell.length_a   1.000
_cell.length_b   1.000
_cell.length_c   1.000
_cell.angle_alpha   90.00
_cell.angle_beta   90.00
_cell.angle_gamma   90.00
#
_symmetry.space_group_name_H-M   'P 1'
#
loop_
_entity.id
_entity.type
_entity.pdbx_description
1 polymer ?
#
loop_
_entity_poly.entity_id
_entity_poly.type
_entity_poly.pdbx_seq_one_letter_code
_entity_poly.pdbx_strand_id
1 'polypeptide(L)' 'MILPTKHLKLSNTLIGVGAILLRHLDADRTVTSLWAGTHSLPEIKSFERFTLALDFLFIIGTVDFKDGLLRRVEK' A
#
# COMPACT_ATOMS: atom_id res chain seq x y z
N MET A 1 31.90 -3.98 -17.63
CA MET A 1 31.41 -3.99 -16.23
C MET A 1 29.94 -3.60 -16.22
N ILE A 2 29.06 -4.47 -15.72
CA ILE A 2 27.65 -4.13 -15.48
C ILE A 2 27.64 -3.28 -14.20
N LEU A 3 27.23 -2.01 -14.29
CA LEU A 3 27.07 -1.14 -13.13
C LEU A 3 25.99 -1.72 -12.19
N PRO A 4 26.20 -1.74 -10.86
CA PRO A 4 25.17 -2.19 -9.93
C PRO A 4 24.03 -1.17 -9.92
N THR A 5 22.93 -1.46 -10.62
CA THR A 5 21.71 -0.64 -10.62
C THR A 5 20.90 -0.81 -9.32
N LYS A 6 21.55 -0.73 -8.16
CA LYS A 6 20.92 -0.96 -6.83
C LYS A 6 20.07 0.23 -6.36
N HIS A 7 19.59 1.07 -7.28
CA HIS A 7 18.66 2.15 -6.96
C HIS A 7 17.25 1.58 -6.91
N LEU A 8 16.81 1.20 -5.71
CA LEU A 8 15.40 0.92 -5.46
C LEU A 8 14.63 2.24 -5.66
N LYS A 9 13.80 2.31 -6.70
CA LYS A 9 12.90 3.45 -6.90
C LYS A 9 12.09 3.68 -5.63
N LEU A 10 11.86 4.94 -5.24
CA LEU A 10 11.10 5.26 -4.03
C LEU A 10 9.70 4.62 -4.06
N SER A 11 9.06 4.59 -5.22
CA SER A 11 7.76 3.93 -5.44
C SER A 11 7.80 2.42 -5.15
N ASN A 12 8.98 1.80 -5.24
CA ASN A 12 9.21 0.40 -4.90
C ASN A 12 9.64 0.16 -3.44
N THR A 13 9.75 1.20 -2.60
CA THR A 13 9.98 1.04 -1.16
C THR A 13 8.67 0.72 -0.44
N LEU A 14 8.73 0.14 0.76
CA LEU A 14 7.52 -0.14 1.56
C LEU A 14 6.73 1.15 1.85
N ILE A 15 7.43 2.24 2.19
CA ILE A 15 6.83 3.56 2.42
C ILE A 15 6.18 4.09 1.13
N GLY A 16 6.85 3.95 -0.01
CA GLY A 16 6.31 4.37 -1.31
C GLY A 16 5.05 3.60 -1.70
N VAL A 17 5.05 2.28 -1.51
CA VAL A 17 3.86 1.43 -1.71
C VAL A 17 2.74 1.84 -0.75
N GLY A 18 3.05 2.07 0.54
CA GLY A 18 2.09 2.58 1.52
C GLY A 18 1.48 3.92 1.09
N ALA A 19 2.27 4.85 0.56
CA ALA A 19 1.78 6.11 0.03
C ALA A 19 0.87 5.93 -1.20
N ILE A 20 1.18 4.96 -2.08
CA ILE A 20 0.32 4.61 -3.21
C ILE A 20 -1.02 4.06 -2.70
N LEU A 21 -1.00 3.12 -1.75
CA LEU A 21 -2.21 2.54 -1.16
C LEU A 21 -3.05 3.59 -0.46
N LEU A 22 -2.43 4.47 0.33
CA LEU A 22 -3.13 5.58 0.95
C LEU A 22 -3.84 6.40 -0.11
N ARG A 23 -3.16 6.87 -1.17
CA ARG A 23 -3.82 7.63 -2.26
C ARG A 23 -5.05 6.93 -2.86
N HIS A 24 -5.02 5.60 -2.99
CA HIS A 24 -6.15 4.81 -3.52
C HIS A 24 -7.23 4.50 -2.47
N LEU A 25 -6.94 4.67 -1.18
CA LEU A 25 -7.90 4.59 -0.08
C LEU A 25 -8.55 5.97 0.14
N ASP A 26 -9.09 6.59 -0.90
CA ASP A 26 -9.73 7.92 -0.87
C ASP A 26 -11.14 7.91 -0.24
N ALA A 27 -11.72 6.73 -0.08
CA ALA A 27 -12.93 6.49 0.70
C ALA A 27 -12.86 5.12 1.36
N ASP A 28 -13.59 4.95 2.47
CA ASP A 28 -13.72 3.70 3.20
C ASP A 28 -14.12 2.57 2.25
N ARG A 29 -13.35 1.48 2.26
CA ARG A 29 -13.61 0.32 1.40
C ARG A 29 -13.03 -0.95 1.96
N THR A 30 -13.53 -2.07 1.48
CA THR A 30 -13.01 -3.38 1.86
C THR A 30 -11.59 -3.59 1.32
N VAL A 31 -10.83 -4.47 1.98
CA VAL A 31 -9.51 -4.91 1.53
C VAL A 31 -9.56 -5.41 0.08
N THR A 32 -10.59 -6.19 -0.26
CA THR A 32 -10.80 -6.74 -1.60
C THR A 32 -11.01 -5.65 -2.66
N SER A 33 -11.80 -4.61 -2.34
CA SER A 33 -12.03 -3.48 -3.25
C SER A 33 -10.75 -2.68 -3.48
N LEU A 34 -9.98 -2.41 -2.42
CA LEU A 34 -8.69 -1.73 -2.53
C LEU A 34 -7.68 -2.54 -3.35
N TRP A 35 -7.62 -3.86 -3.14
CA TRP A 35 -6.78 -4.77 -3.93
C TRP A 35 -7.18 -4.75 -5.42
N ALA A 36 -8.48 -4.86 -5.72
CA ALA A 36 -8.99 -4.81 -7.08
C ALA A 36 -8.60 -3.50 -7.80
N GLY A 37 -8.55 -2.38 -7.07
CA GLY A 37 -8.14 -1.08 -7.62
C GLY A 37 -6.63 -0.87 -7.74
N THR A 38 -5.79 -1.75 -7.17
CA THR A 38 -4.33 -1.51 -7.05
C THR A 38 -3.45 -2.65 -7.57
N HIS A 39 -3.96 -3.86 -7.74
CA HIS A 39 -3.16 -5.04 -8.12
C HIS A 39 -2.50 -4.94 -9.51
N SER A 40 -3.01 -4.06 -10.38
CA SER A 40 -2.45 -3.80 -11.71
C SER A 40 -1.27 -2.83 -11.68
N LEU A 41 -1.03 -2.17 -10.55
CA LEU A 41 0.05 -1.21 -10.40
C LEU A 41 1.41 -1.93 -10.33
N PRO A 42 2.43 -1.49 -11.09
CA PRO A 42 3.76 -2.09 -11.08
C PRO A 42 4.42 -2.11 -9.70
N GLU A 43 4.01 -1.26 -8.78
CA GLU A 43 4.49 -1.21 -7.40
C GLU A 43 3.82 -2.22 -6.47
N ILE A 44 2.67 -2.80 -6.86
CA ILE A 44 1.79 -3.66 -6.05
C ILE A 44 1.60 -4.98 -6.82
N LYS A 45 2.71 -5.59 -7.23
CA LYS A 45 2.72 -6.78 -8.11
C LYS A 45 2.23 -8.07 -7.45
N SER A 46 2.12 -8.10 -6.13
CA SER A 46 1.77 -9.31 -5.39
C SER A 46 0.89 -8.98 -4.19
N PHE A 47 0.08 -9.95 -3.80
CA PHE A 47 -0.82 -9.80 -2.66
C PHE A 47 -0.03 -9.64 -1.36
N GLU A 48 1.10 -10.34 -1.22
CA GLU A 48 1.99 -10.22 -0.06
C GLU A 48 2.55 -8.80 0.10
N ARG A 49 2.92 -8.17 -1.03
CA ARG A 49 3.44 -6.81 -1.02
C ARG A 49 2.36 -5.78 -0.68
N PHE A 50 1.14 -6.06 -1.11
CA PHE A 50 -0.04 -5.28 -0.75
C PHE A 50 -0.35 -5.38 0.75
N THR A 51 -0.45 -6.60 1.30
CA THR A 51 -0.74 -6.80 2.72
C THR A 51 0.37 -6.26 3.60
N LEU A 52 1.65 -6.46 3.24
CA LEU A 52 2.79 -5.92 3.98
C LEU A 52 2.75 -4.39 4.10
N ALA A 53 2.32 -3.71 3.04
CA ALA A 53 2.15 -2.26 3.07
C ALA A 53 0.95 -1.83 3.91
N LEU A 54 -0.17 -2.58 3.89
CA LEU A 54 -1.30 -2.32 4.78
C LEU A 54 -0.94 -2.55 6.25
N ASP A 55 -0.23 -3.62 6.57
CA ASP A 55 0.26 -3.92 7.92
C ASP A 55 1.14 -2.78 8.42
N PHE A 56 2.07 -2.30 7.57
CA PHE A 56 2.90 -1.15 7.88
C PHE A 56 2.06 0.09 8.19
N LEU A 57 1.09 0.44 7.33
CA LEU A 57 0.21 1.60 7.51
C LEU A 57 -0.63 1.50 8.79
N PHE A 58 -1.09 0.30 9.13
CA PHE A 58 -1.87 0.02 10.34
C PHE A 58 -0.99 0.18 11.59
N ILE A 59 0.21 -0.39 11.59
CA ILE A 59 1.18 -0.29 12.70
C ILE A 59 1.53 1.17 13.00
N ILE A 60 1.72 2.02 11.97
CA ILE A 60 2.02 3.44 12.16
C ILE A 60 0.79 4.30 12.43
N GLY A 61 -0.41 3.70 12.51
CA GLY A 61 -1.65 4.37 12.85
C GLY A 61 -2.17 5.33 11.78
N THR A 62 -1.90 5.04 10.50
CA THR A 62 -2.38 5.85 9.36
C THR A 62 -3.64 5.28 8.71
N VAL A 63 -3.89 3.99 8.89
CA VAL A 63 -5.14 3.33 8.51
C VAL A 63 -5.69 2.55 9.69
N ASP A 64 -7.00 2.38 9.70
CA ASP A 64 -7.69 1.55 10.67
C ASP A 64 -8.59 0.55 9.93
N PHE A 65 -8.90 -0.56 10.58
CA PHE A 65 -9.73 -1.62 10.05
C PHE A 65 -10.89 -1.90 11.01
N LYS A 66 -12.09 -1.50 10.63
CA LYS A 66 -13.29 -1.64 11.46
C LYS A 66 -14.48 -2.04 10.60
N ASP A 67 -15.29 -2.97 11.11
CA ASP A 67 -16.53 -3.42 10.46
C ASP A 67 -16.31 -3.91 9.01
N GLY A 68 -15.14 -4.52 8.74
CA GLY A 68 -14.76 -5.02 7.42
C GLY A 68 -14.25 -3.96 6.43
N LEU A 69 -14.15 -2.70 6.86
CA LEU A 69 -13.71 -1.57 6.06
C LEU A 69 -12.34 -1.08 6.51
N LEU A 70 -11.47 -0.84 5.53
CA LEU A 70 -10.27 -0.03 5.71
C LEU A 70 -10.65 1.44 5.59
N ARG A 71 -10.14 2.26 6.51
CA ARG A 71 -10.34 3.71 6.55
C ARG A 71 -9.03 4.43 6.82
N ARG A 72 -8.89 5.65 6.32
CA ARG A 72 -7.77 6.52 6.71
C ARG A 72 -8.06 7.08 8.10
N VAL A 73 -7.01 7.18 8.92
CA VAL A 73 -7.09 7.89 10.20
C VAL A 73 -6.76 9.36 9.93
N GLU A 74 -7.77 10.23 10.00
CA GLU A 74 -7.53 11.68 10.03
C GLU A 74 -7.05 12.06 11.43
N LYS A 75 -5.97 12.84 11.51
CA LYS A 75 -5.44 13.42 12.74
C LYS A 75 -5.78 14.89 12.83
#